data_AF-A0A1G2XGS1-F1
#
_entry.id   AF-A0A1G2XGS1-F1
#
_cell.length_a   1.000
_cell.length_b   1.000
_cell.length_c   1.000
_cell.angle_alpha   90.00
_cell.angle_beta   90.00
_cell.angle_gamma   90.00
#
_symmetry.space_group_name_H-M   'P 1'
#
loop_
_entity.id
_entity.type
_entity.pdbx_description
1 polymer ?
#
loop_
_entity_poly.entity_id
_entity_poly.type
_entity_poly.pdbx_seq_one_letter_code
_entity_poly.pdbx_strand_id
1 'polypeptide(L)'
;MLPFEEAKLFGHNAIHALLAYLGANKGYKKMAEMKNDKEVMAIAGNAFINESGAALIKKYKNLGDGLFTEKGYKAFAEDLLSRMTNPYLDDAIDRAARDPQRKLGLNDRIFGTMQLALEFGVEPKNMAKGAAAGLIYYIKQNGGEQFSFDKLMTALNQIWDKQDSKYKTKLVELVKEAFYAD
;
A
#
# COMPACT_ATOMS: atom_id res chain seq x y z
N MET A 1 -20.50 -5.61 9.04
CA MET A 1 -19.66 -4.40 8.93
C MET A 1 -18.22 -4.77 8.59
N LEU A 2 -17.63 -5.75 9.29
CA LEU A 2 -16.24 -6.22 9.10
C LEU A 2 -15.75 -6.36 7.65
N PRO A 3 -16.46 -6.99 6.69
CA PRO A 3 -15.95 -7.13 5.32
C PRO A 3 -15.67 -5.79 4.62
N PHE A 4 -16.57 -4.83 4.80
CA PHE A 4 -16.46 -3.50 4.18
C PHE A 4 -15.43 -2.63 4.90
N GLU A 5 -15.24 -2.84 6.20
CA GLU A 5 -14.17 -2.20 6.97
C GLU A 5 -12.79 -2.69 6.52
N GLU A 6 -12.64 -3.99 6.27
CA GLU A 6 -11.41 -4.54 5.70
C GLU A 6 -11.18 -4.10 4.26
N ALA A 7 -12.21 -4.06 3.40
CA ALA A 7 -12.08 -3.49 2.05
C ALA A 7 -11.67 -2.01 2.08
N LYS A 8 -12.10 -1.26 3.10
CA LYS A 8 -11.64 0.11 3.32
C LYS A 8 -10.20 0.14 3.85
N LEU A 9 -9.82 -0.69 4.81
CA LEU A 9 -8.49 -0.68 5.42
C LEU A 9 -7.41 -1.21 4.47
N PHE A 10 -7.63 -2.39 3.91
CA PHE A 10 -6.68 -3.12 3.07
C PHE A 10 -6.85 -2.83 1.57
N GLY A 11 -7.93 -2.17 1.17
CA GLY A 11 -8.10 -1.59 -0.16
C GLY A 11 -7.84 -0.10 -0.14
N HIS A 12 -8.91 0.70 -0.01
CA HIS A 12 -8.87 2.16 -0.12
C HIS A 12 -7.70 2.80 0.66
N ASN A 13 -7.64 2.61 1.98
CA ASN A 13 -6.65 3.28 2.83
C ASN A 13 -5.21 2.86 2.48
N ALA A 14 -5.01 1.58 2.16
CA ALA A 14 -3.71 1.02 1.78
C ALA A 14 -3.23 1.64 0.47
N ILE A 15 -4.08 1.66 -0.55
CA ILE A 15 -3.75 2.18 -1.88
C ILE A 15 -3.56 3.70 -1.88
N HIS A 16 -4.35 4.42 -1.07
CA HIS A 16 -4.13 5.85 -0.89
C HIS A 16 -2.76 6.14 -0.25
N ALA A 17 -2.38 5.39 0.79
CA ALA A 17 -1.05 5.54 1.40
C ALA A 17 0.08 5.15 0.44
N LEU A 18 -0.09 4.07 -0.32
CA LEU A 18 0.85 3.64 -1.36
C LEU A 18 1.07 4.74 -2.40
N LEU A 19 -0.01 5.31 -2.96
CA LEU A 19 0.10 6.42 -3.92
C LEU A 19 0.83 7.61 -3.31
N ALA A 20 0.49 8.00 -2.09
CA ALA A 20 1.13 9.12 -1.42
C ALA A 20 2.65 8.91 -1.25
N TYR A 21 3.09 7.70 -0.87
CA TYR A 21 4.53 7.41 -0.73
C TYR A 21 5.26 7.35 -2.06
N LEU A 22 4.67 6.74 -3.10
CA LEU A 22 5.25 6.74 -4.45
C LEU A 22 5.37 8.18 -4.97
N GLY A 23 4.32 8.98 -4.83
CA GLY A 23 4.30 10.36 -5.28
C GLY A 23 5.30 11.24 -4.55
N ALA A 24 5.42 11.08 -3.23
CA ALA A 24 6.43 11.79 -2.43
C ALA A 24 7.86 11.49 -2.91
N ASN A 25 8.14 10.24 -3.28
CA ASN A 25 9.46 9.86 -3.80
C ASN A 25 9.74 10.39 -5.22
N LYS A 26 8.70 10.60 -6.03
CA LYS A 26 8.82 11.28 -7.34
C LYS A 26 8.78 12.80 -7.24
N GLY A 27 8.62 13.37 -6.04
CA GLY A 27 8.65 14.81 -5.79
C GLY A 27 7.31 15.53 -5.99
N TYR A 28 6.23 14.79 -6.27
CA TYR A 28 4.88 15.36 -6.34
C TYR A 28 4.44 15.92 -4.98
N LYS A 29 3.53 16.90 -5.01
CA LYS A 29 2.98 17.58 -3.83
C LYS A 29 1.48 17.33 -3.64
N LYS A 30 0.75 17.00 -4.69
CA LYS A 30 -0.69 16.74 -4.70
C LYS A 30 -0.97 15.37 -5.32
N MET A 31 -1.97 14.68 -4.78
CA MET A 31 -2.39 13.38 -5.28
C MET A 31 -2.81 13.42 -6.76
N ALA A 32 -3.40 14.53 -7.19
CA ALA A 32 -3.84 14.74 -8.56
C ALA A 32 -2.69 14.78 -9.60
N GLU A 33 -1.46 15.11 -9.20
CA GLU A 33 -0.31 15.14 -10.11
C GLU A 33 0.06 13.74 -10.63
N MET A 34 -0.26 12.70 -9.86
CA MET A 34 0.00 11.30 -10.25
C MET A 34 -1.00 10.76 -11.27
N LYS A 35 -2.12 11.46 -11.54
CA LYS A 35 -3.20 10.96 -12.41
C LYS A 35 -2.71 10.46 -13.77
N ASN A 36 -1.71 11.14 -14.34
CA ASN A 36 -1.14 10.83 -15.65
C ASN A 36 0.21 10.11 -15.58
N ASP A 37 0.72 9.81 -14.38
CA ASP A 37 1.91 9.00 -14.19
C ASP A 37 1.55 7.51 -14.39
N LYS A 38 1.81 7.02 -15.62
CA LYS A 38 1.45 5.66 -16.03
C LYS A 38 2.07 4.59 -15.14
N GLU A 39 3.29 4.82 -14.66
CA GLU A 39 4.01 3.87 -13.83
C GLU A 39 3.37 3.78 -12.44
N VAL A 40 3.16 4.92 -11.79
CA VAL A 40 2.54 4.99 -10.46
C VAL A 40 1.11 4.44 -10.49
N MET A 41 0.32 4.79 -11.52
CA MET A 41 -1.04 4.29 -11.66
C MET A 41 -1.10 2.80 -11.99
N ALA A 42 -0.12 2.26 -12.73
CA ALA A 42 -0.01 0.82 -12.95
C ALA A 42 0.33 0.05 -11.67
N ILE A 43 1.27 0.56 -10.86
CA ILE A 43 1.60 -0.04 -9.56
C ILE A 43 0.37 -0.02 -8.64
N ALA A 44 -0.29 1.13 -8.50
CA ALA A 44 -1.47 1.27 -7.64
C ALA A 44 -2.64 0.41 -8.11
N GLY A 45 -2.91 0.36 -9.42
CA GLY A 45 -3.96 -0.48 -9.99
C GLY A 45 -3.71 -1.98 -9.76
N ASN A 46 -2.48 -2.45 -10.01
CA ASN A 46 -2.11 -3.85 -9.77
C ASN A 46 -2.16 -4.21 -8.27
N ALA A 47 -1.65 -3.34 -7.39
CA ALA A 47 -1.76 -3.52 -5.95
C ALA A 47 -3.23 -3.60 -5.49
N PHE A 48 -4.11 -2.76 -6.04
CA PHE A 48 -5.50 -2.72 -5.61
C PHE A 48 -6.30 -3.92 -6.12
N ILE A 49 -6.21 -4.21 -7.42
CA ILE A 49 -7.07 -5.22 -8.05
C ILE A 49 -6.47 -6.61 -7.88
N ASN A 50 -5.20 -6.78 -8.23
CA ASN A 50 -4.57 -8.09 -8.37
C ASN A 50 -3.94 -8.62 -7.07
N GLU A 51 -3.75 -7.75 -6.07
CA GLU A 51 -3.16 -8.13 -4.77
C GLU A 51 -4.19 -8.03 -3.64
N SER A 52 -4.58 -6.80 -3.27
CA SER A 52 -5.59 -6.54 -2.23
C SER A 52 -6.94 -7.16 -2.59
N GLY A 53 -7.45 -6.85 -3.79
CA GLY A 53 -8.75 -7.32 -4.26
C GLY A 53 -8.82 -8.83 -4.41
N ALA A 54 -7.82 -9.44 -5.05
CA ALA A 54 -7.73 -10.88 -5.16
C ALA A 54 -7.79 -11.59 -3.79
N ALA A 55 -7.15 -11.04 -2.76
CA ALA A 55 -7.18 -11.59 -1.42
C ALA A 55 -8.55 -11.40 -0.73
N LEU A 56 -9.11 -10.18 -0.79
CA LEU A 56 -10.41 -9.86 -0.19
C LEU A 56 -11.57 -10.62 -0.83
N ILE A 57 -11.56 -10.79 -2.15
CA ILE A 57 -12.53 -11.63 -2.88
C ILE A 57 -12.46 -13.06 -2.35
N LYS A 58 -11.25 -13.65 -2.25
CA LYS A 58 -11.09 -15.02 -1.74
C LYS A 58 -11.56 -15.15 -0.30
N LYS A 59 -11.24 -14.17 0.56
CA LYS A 59 -11.64 -14.14 1.98
C LYS A 59 -13.15 -14.11 2.14
N TYR A 60 -13.84 -13.30 1.34
CA TYR A 60 -15.27 -13.04 1.48
C TYR A 60 -16.15 -13.70 0.42
N LYS A 61 -15.62 -14.66 -0.36
CA LYS A 61 -16.33 -15.34 -1.46
C LYS A 61 -17.70 -15.93 -1.06
N ASN A 62 -17.85 -16.35 0.19
CA ASN A 62 -19.08 -16.98 0.69
C ASN A 62 -20.15 -15.97 1.13
N LEU A 63 -19.86 -14.67 1.11
CA LEU A 63 -20.81 -13.63 1.53
C LEU A 63 -21.95 -13.42 0.53
N GLY A 64 -21.74 -13.78 -0.75
CA GLY A 64 -22.72 -13.54 -1.82
C GLY A 64 -22.91 -12.07 -2.19
N ASP A 65 -22.04 -11.19 -1.70
CA ASP A 65 -22.10 -9.74 -1.94
C ASP A 65 -21.40 -9.35 -3.24
N GLY A 66 -22.01 -8.43 -4.00
CA GLY A 66 -21.53 -8.01 -5.30
C GLY A 66 -20.14 -7.36 -5.28
N LEU A 67 -19.74 -6.70 -4.18
CA LEU A 67 -18.41 -6.10 -4.03
C LEU A 67 -17.31 -7.15 -4.07
N PHE A 68 -17.50 -8.31 -3.43
CA PHE A 68 -16.49 -9.37 -3.32
C PHE A 68 -16.57 -10.34 -4.51
N THR A 69 -16.68 -9.77 -5.71
CA THR A 69 -16.56 -10.44 -7.00
C THR A 69 -15.46 -9.75 -7.79
N GLU A 70 -14.85 -10.43 -8.76
CA GLU A 70 -13.82 -9.81 -9.62
C GLU A 70 -14.33 -8.53 -10.29
N LYS A 71 -15.55 -8.57 -10.84
CA LYS A 71 -16.19 -7.43 -11.48
C LYS A 71 -16.48 -6.30 -10.49
N GLY A 72 -17.08 -6.63 -9.35
CA GLY A 72 -17.48 -5.64 -8.34
C GLY A 72 -16.27 -4.95 -7.71
N TYR A 73 -15.26 -5.72 -7.34
CA TYR A 73 -14.05 -5.17 -6.72
C TYR A 73 -13.23 -4.35 -7.71
N LYS A 74 -13.12 -4.79 -8.97
CA LYS A 74 -12.45 -4.02 -10.02
C LYS A 74 -13.12 -2.67 -10.22
N ALA A 75 -14.45 -2.63 -10.34
CA ALA A 75 -15.19 -1.38 -10.48
C ALA A 75 -15.01 -0.46 -9.26
N PHE A 76 -15.03 -1.03 -8.05
CA PHE A 76 -14.75 -0.31 -6.80
C PHE A 76 -13.33 0.30 -6.78
N ALA A 77 -12.32 -0.48 -7.18
CA ALA A 77 -10.93 -0.03 -7.23
C ALA A 77 -10.72 1.08 -8.26
N GLU A 78 -11.28 0.95 -9.47
CA GLU A 78 -11.19 1.95 -10.54
C GLU A 78 -11.87 3.27 -10.15
N ASP A 79 -13.05 3.23 -9.52
CA ASP A 79 -13.71 4.43 -8.98
C ASP A 79 -12.83 5.13 -7.95
N LEU A 80 -12.28 4.38 -7.00
CA LEU A 80 -11.46 4.96 -5.94
C LEU A 80 -10.14 5.53 -6.45
N LEU A 81 -9.47 4.89 -7.41
CA LEU A 81 -8.25 5.43 -8.03
C LEU A 81 -8.53 6.77 -8.74
N SER A 82 -9.66 6.86 -9.45
CA SER A 82 -10.11 8.10 -10.09
C SER A 82 -10.36 9.21 -9.05
N ARG A 83 -10.98 8.85 -7.92
CA ARG A 83 -11.28 9.81 -6.84
C ARG A 83 -10.03 10.25 -6.08
N MET A 84 -9.11 9.33 -5.76
CA MET A 84 -7.85 9.65 -5.07
C MET A 84 -7.01 10.66 -5.85
N THR A 85 -7.11 10.65 -7.18
CA THR A 85 -6.34 11.54 -8.08
C THR A 85 -7.18 12.66 -8.67
N ASN A 86 -8.34 12.98 -8.07
CA ASN A 86 -9.23 14.02 -8.55
C ASN A 86 -8.65 15.43 -8.29
N PRO A 87 -8.42 16.26 -9.33
CA PRO A 87 -7.85 17.60 -9.16
C PRO A 87 -8.70 18.56 -8.33
N TYR A 88 -10.00 18.30 -8.19
CA TYR A 88 -10.91 19.15 -7.41
C TYR A 88 -10.88 18.89 -5.90
N LEU A 89 -10.24 17.82 -5.43
CA LEU A 89 -10.14 17.51 -4.00
C LEU A 89 -8.94 18.18 -3.32
N ASP A 90 -8.02 18.75 -4.10
CA ASP A 90 -6.77 19.39 -3.64
C ASP A 90 -6.00 18.60 -2.57
N ASP A 91 -5.97 17.28 -2.72
CA ASP A 91 -5.42 16.40 -1.69
C ASP A 91 -3.89 16.45 -1.68
N ALA A 92 -3.31 16.98 -0.62
CA ALA A 92 -1.87 17.08 -0.45
C ALA A 92 -1.23 15.73 -0.11
N ILE A 93 -0.10 15.41 -0.75
CA ILE A 93 0.67 14.19 -0.47
C ILE A 93 1.12 14.14 0.99
N ASP A 94 1.58 15.26 1.57
CA ASP A 94 2.02 15.28 2.97
C ASP A 94 0.88 14.88 3.93
N ARG A 95 -0.36 15.29 3.63
CA ARG A 95 -1.56 14.89 4.38
C ARG A 95 -1.85 13.40 4.20
N ALA A 96 -1.75 12.90 2.98
CA ALA A 96 -2.02 11.51 2.64
C ALA A 96 -0.90 10.54 3.11
N ALA A 97 0.34 11.00 3.24
CA ALA A 97 1.53 10.25 3.67
C ALA A 97 1.82 10.38 5.17
N ARG A 98 1.22 11.36 5.87
CA ARG A 98 1.46 11.61 7.31
C ARG A 98 1.37 10.36 8.19
N ASP A 99 2.05 10.38 9.33
CA ASP A 99 2.05 9.28 10.29
C ASP A 99 2.51 7.94 9.66
N PRO A 100 3.70 7.90 9.03
CA PRO A 100 4.22 6.71 8.37
C PRO A 100 4.48 5.56 9.34
N GLN A 101 4.87 5.85 10.59
CA GLN A 101 5.12 4.82 11.61
C GLN A 101 3.87 3.95 11.84
N ARG A 102 2.69 4.55 12.02
CA ARG A 102 1.45 3.76 12.16
C ARG A 102 1.08 3.05 10.86
N LYS A 103 1.13 3.75 9.72
CA LYS A 103 0.68 3.22 8.41
C LYS A 103 1.54 2.05 7.89
N LEU A 104 2.80 2.00 8.31
CA LEU A 104 3.76 0.92 8.02
C LEU A 104 3.84 -0.10 9.16
N GLY A 105 2.97 0.00 10.18
CA GLY A 105 2.81 -1.03 11.20
C GLY A 105 2.40 -2.36 10.56
N LEU A 106 2.82 -3.47 11.18
CA LEU A 106 2.69 -4.82 10.61
C LEU A 106 1.21 -5.15 10.32
N ASN A 107 0.31 -4.72 11.21
CA ASN A 107 -1.14 -4.98 11.13
C ASN A 107 -1.98 -3.77 10.65
N ASP A 108 -1.36 -2.66 10.20
CA ASP A 108 -2.08 -1.54 9.57
C ASP A 108 -2.13 -1.76 8.04
N ARG A 109 -2.45 -0.70 7.28
CA ARG A 109 -2.85 -0.77 5.89
C ARG A 109 -1.82 -1.37 4.93
N ILE A 110 -0.53 -1.01 4.98
CA ILE A 110 0.42 -1.48 3.95
C ILE A 110 0.77 -2.94 4.21
N PHE A 111 1.41 -3.22 5.36
CA PHE A 111 1.85 -4.58 5.66
C PHE A 111 0.70 -5.51 6.02
N GLY A 112 -0.41 -5.02 6.60
CA GLY A 112 -1.61 -5.83 6.79
C GLY A 112 -2.23 -6.28 5.47
N THR A 113 -2.22 -5.44 4.43
CA THR A 113 -2.65 -5.85 3.09
C THR A 113 -1.70 -6.89 2.49
N MET A 114 -0.38 -6.72 2.68
CA MET A 114 0.60 -7.71 2.21
C MET A 114 0.42 -9.06 2.93
N GLN A 115 0.20 -9.04 4.25
CA GLN A 115 -0.09 -10.25 5.02
C GLN A 115 -1.37 -10.94 4.54
N LEU A 116 -2.44 -10.16 4.32
CA LEU A 116 -3.69 -10.66 3.80
C LEU A 116 -3.50 -11.31 2.41
N ALA A 117 -2.75 -10.67 1.53
CA ALA A 117 -2.42 -11.22 0.22
C ALA A 117 -1.70 -12.58 0.35
N LEU A 118 -0.67 -12.65 1.19
CA LEU A 118 0.07 -13.89 1.44
C LEU A 118 -0.81 -14.99 2.06
N GLU A 119 -1.74 -14.62 2.94
CA GLU A 119 -2.71 -15.55 3.53
C GLU A 119 -3.60 -16.23 2.50
N PHE A 120 -3.96 -15.50 1.44
CA PHE A 120 -4.80 -16.01 0.36
C PHE A 120 -4.01 -16.41 -0.91
N GLY A 121 -2.71 -16.66 -0.76
CA GLY A 121 -1.83 -17.19 -1.80
C GLY A 121 -1.59 -16.22 -2.95
N VAL A 122 -1.51 -14.92 -2.65
CA VAL A 122 -1.21 -13.84 -3.60
C VAL A 122 0.09 -13.17 -3.18
N GLU A 123 1.03 -12.99 -4.11
CA GLU A 123 2.31 -12.34 -3.82
C GLU A 123 2.20 -10.82 -4.02
N PRO A 124 2.34 -10.00 -2.96
CA PRO A 124 2.01 -8.57 -3.00
C PRO A 124 3.19 -7.68 -3.46
N LYS A 125 3.64 -7.86 -4.70
CA LYS A 125 4.85 -7.18 -5.24
C LYS A 125 4.67 -5.67 -5.39
N ASN A 126 3.51 -5.20 -5.84
CA ASN A 126 3.23 -3.78 -6.02
C ASN A 126 3.00 -3.09 -4.68
N MET A 127 2.31 -3.75 -3.74
CA MET A 127 2.23 -3.30 -2.35
C MET A 127 3.63 -3.19 -1.71
N ALA A 128 4.55 -4.11 -2.01
CA ALA A 128 5.93 -4.05 -1.54
C ALA A 128 6.70 -2.82 -2.07
N LYS A 129 6.46 -2.40 -3.33
CA LYS A 129 6.98 -1.12 -3.85
C LYS A 129 6.45 0.07 -3.04
N GLY A 130 5.16 0.07 -2.70
CA GLY A 130 4.56 1.05 -1.80
C GLY A 130 5.18 1.04 -0.39
N ALA A 131 5.50 -0.15 0.14
CA ALA A 131 6.15 -0.32 1.43
C ALA A 131 7.58 0.23 1.43
N ALA A 132 8.40 -0.12 0.43
CA ALA A 132 9.75 0.42 0.27
C ALA A 132 9.73 1.95 0.13
N ALA A 133 8.80 2.49 -0.67
CA ALA A 133 8.63 3.93 -0.81
C ALA A 133 8.23 4.61 0.52
N GLY A 134 7.34 3.98 1.29
CA GLY A 134 6.93 4.45 2.60
C GLY A 134 8.05 4.45 3.62
N LEU A 135 8.93 3.44 3.60
CA LEU A 135 10.11 3.40 4.46
C LEU A 135 11.12 4.49 4.11
N ILE A 136 11.35 4.75 2.82
CA ILE A 136 12.15 5.89 2.36
C ILE A 136 11.56 7.21 2.87
N TYR A 137 10.24 7.37 2.76
CA TYR A 137 9.54 8.54 3.30
C TYR A 137 9.72 8.67 4.82
N TYR A 138 9.56 7.57 5.57
CA TYR A 138 9.80 7.54 7.01
C TYR A 138 11.23 7.97 7.36
N ILE A 139 12.24 7.44 6.67
CA ILE A 139 13.64 7.78 6.90
C ILE A 139 13.89 9.27 6.63
N LYS A 140 13.36 9.83 5.53
CA LYS A 140 13.46 11.27 5.21
C LYS A 140 12.85 12.15 6.32
N GLN A 141 11.67 11.78 6.83
CA GLN A 141 11.01 12.51 7.93
C GLN A 141 11.81 12.48 9.23
N ASN A 142 12.72 11.52 9.39
CA ASN A 142 13.61 11.40 10.54
C ASN A 142 15.05 11.86 10.23
N GLY A 143 15.24 12.71 9.20
CA GLY A 143 16.52 13.36 8.89
C GLY A 143 17.52 12.49 8.11
N GLY A 144 17.10 11.32 7.60
CA GLY A 144 17.96 10.47 6.79
C GLY A 144 17.95 10.86 5.30
N GLU A 145 19.14 11.03 4.71
CA GLU A 145 19.30 11.46 3.31
C GLU A 145 19.81 10.36 2.37
N GLN A 146 20.41 9.30 2.91
CA GLN A 146 20.90 8.15 2.15
C GLN A 146 20.06 6.92 2.47
N PHE A 147 19.72 6.14 1.45
CA PHE A 147 18.90 4.93 1.56
C PHE A 147 19.72 3.70 1.21
N SER A 148 19.60 2.67 2.05
CA SER A 148 20.14 1.33 1.81
C SER A 148 19.16 0.33 2.40
N PHE A 149 19.24 -0.92 1.97
CA PHE A 149 18.37 -1.96 2.52
C PHE A 149 18.56 -2.11 4.05
N ASP A 150 19.80 -1.97 4.56
CA ASP A 150 20.06 -2.00 6.00
C ASP A 150 19.33 -0.88 6.75
N LYS A 151 19.27 0.33 6.18
CA LYS A 151 18.51 1.44 6.78
C LYS A 151 17.00 1.20 6.75
N LEU A 152 16.49 0.61 5.67
CA LEU A 152 15.09 0.18 5.59
C LEU A 152 14.80 -0.88 6.67
N MET A 153 15.72 -1.82 6.90
CA MET A 153 15.62 -2.83 7.96
C MET A 153 15.66 -2.22 9.36
N THR A 154 16.53 -1.23 9.61
CA THR A 154 16.53 -0.48 10.88
C THR A 154 15.17 0.20 11.11
N ALA A 155 14.63 0.89 10.11
CA ALA A 155 13.31 1.51 10.20
C ALA A 155 12.19 0.49 10.44
N LEU A 156 12.21 -0.64 9.74
CA LEU A 156 11.23 -1.72 9.96
C LEU A 156 11.28 -2.27 11.38
N ASN A 157 12.47 -2.52 11.92
CA ASN A 157 12.63 -3.03 13.28
C ASN A 157 12.10 -2.05 14.33
N GLN A 158 12.25 -0.73 14.09
CA GLN A 158 11.66 0.30 14.95
C GLN A 158 10.13 0.35 14.84
N ILE A 159 9.60 0.30 13.61
CA ILE A 159 8.16 0.38 13.36
C ILE A 159 7.42 -0.86 13.87
N TRP A 160 8.03 -2.03 13.73
CA TRP A 160 7.49 -3.33 14.14
C TRP A 160 7.92 -3.74 15.54
N ASP A 161 8.38 -2.81 16.39
CA ASP A 161 8.75 -3.15 17.76
C ASP A 161 7.61 -3.95 18.44
N LYS A 162 7.95 -5.12 18.98
CA LYS A 162 7.05 -6.09 19.62
C LYS A 162 5.91 -6.64 18.73
N GLN A 163 5.94 -6.37 17.42
CA GLN A 163 5.00 -6.94 16.45
C GLN A 163 5.62 -8.16 15.78
N ASP A 164 4.80 -9.21 15.63
CA ASP A 164 5.22 -10.45 15.00
C ASP A 164 4.17 -10.98 14.01
N SER A 165 4.64 -11.80 13.07
CA SER A 165 3.82 -12.43 12.05
C SER A 165 4.54 -13.64 11.47
N LYS A 166 3.78 -14.70 11.17
CA LYS A 166 4.28 -15.84 10.40
C LYS A 166 4.79 -15.47 9.00
N TYR A 167 4.45 -14.28 8.49
CA TYR A 167 4.88 -13.78 7.18
C TYR A 167 6.09 -12.83 7.25
N LYS A 168 6.59 -12.50 8.46
CA LYS A 168 7.59 -11.44 8.66
C LYS A 168 8.83 -11.58 7.75
N THR A 169 9.39 -12.78 7.64
CA THR A 169 10.53 -13.05 6.73
C THR A 169 10.19 -12.79 5.27
N LYS A 170 9.02 -13.26 4.80
CA LYS A 170 8.60 -13.06 3.40
C LYS A 170 8.28 -11.59 3.10
N LEU A 171 7.72 -10.85 4.06
CA LEU A 171 7.50 -9.41 3.92
C LEU A 171 8.83 -8.65 3.75
N VAL A 172 9.84 -9.01 4.53
CA VAL A 172 11.19 -8.42 4.42
C VAL A 172 11.83 -8.73 3.07
N GLU A 173 11.73 -9.97 2.59
CA GLU A 173 12.20 -10.37 1.26
C GLU A 173 11.53 -9.55 0.14
N LEU A 174 10.21 -9.39 0.18
CA LEU A 174 9.46 -8.61 -0.81
C LEU A 174 9.86 -7.12 -0.79
N VAL A 175 10.09 -6.54 0.39
CA VAL A 175 10.60 -5.17 0.51
C VAL A 175 12.00 -5.05 -0.06
N LYS A 176 12.87 -6.06 0.15
CA LYS A 176 14.22 -6.09 -0.43
C LYS A 176 14.16 -6.11 -1.95
N GLU A 177 13.38 -7.01 -2.52
CA GLU A 177 13.18 -7.10 -3.97
C GLU A 177 12.65 -5.78 -4.54
N ALA A 178 11.64 -5.20 -3.90
CA ALA A 178 11.06 -3.93 -4.33
C ALA A 178 12.04 -2.75 -4.22
N PHE A 179 12.96 -2.75 -3.25
CA PHE A 179 13.96 -1.70 -3.11
C PHE A 179 15.05 -1.75 -4.20
N TYR A 180 15.34 -2.92 -4.74
CA TYR A 180 16.34 -3.11 -5.81
C TYR A 180 15.72 -3.23 -7.21
N ALA A 181 14.39 -3.18 -7.32
CA ALA A 181 13.69 -3.17 -8.59
C ALA A 181 13.66 -1.75 -9.15
N ASP A 182 14.72 -1.37 -9.86
CA ASP A 182 14.73 -0.23 -10.79
C ASP A 182 13.92 -0.56 -12.05
#